data_AF-A0A936IGG0-F1
#
_entry.id   AF-A0A936IGG0-F1
#
_cell.length_a   1.000
_cell.length_b   1.000
_cell.length_c   1.000
_cell.angle_alpha   90.00
_cell.angle_beta   90.00
_cell.angle_gamma   90.00
#
_symmetry.space_group_name_H-M   'P 1'
#
loop_
_entity.id
_entity.type
_entity.pdbx_description
1 polymer ?
#
loop_
_entity_poly.entity_id
_entity_poly.type
_entity_poly.pdbx_seq_one_letter_code
_entity_poly.pdbx_strand_id
1 'polypeptide(L)'
;MASIAREGPGGERKKIVYRDAAGKQKSLRLGKCSERAAQAALVGFERVLEAARLGSTLHADGLRWLEAIDDRLHARVARLGLVQPRASAPSHTLGELLARFESASTVARATWFAYKQAVDSLRAFFGETKPLAEIAPADADAWRKALAESKLAAATVAKRVRVARAIFKRAVRWGLLPSSPFADLKAGPQSNPDRAAYIPPETIETVLAACPDAEWRATVGLSRYAGLRCPSEIALLRWGDINWGRGRLTVRSPKTAGHEGHAVRVVPIAPELRPLLLELFERAEPGTEAVIPRLTSPAGRAVNLRTHFERIIARAGVKPWPRLFHNLRASAACDWCERFPGHVVAGWLGHSPLIAAKHYLQARDAHFDEAAGFRRSGSKSGNTAAANPAARALAPDCPVFAGQPEPPTNPNLTESHAIACNSLFDKGLGPVGFEPTTRRL
;
A
#
# COMPACT_ATOMS: atom_id res chain seq x y z
N MET A 1 54.34 -35.05 4.41
CA MET A 1 54.64 -33.88 3.56
C MET A 1 53.48 -33.64 2.62
N ALA A 2 53.10 -32.39 2.45
CA ALA A 2 52.11 -31.98 1.46
C ALA A 2 52.84 -31.37 0.24
N SER A 3 52.24 -31.45 -0.94
CA SER A 3 52.81 -30.89 -2.18
C SER A 3 51.72 -30.36 -3.08
N ILE A 4 52.06 -29.40 -3.96
CA ILE A 4 51.12 -28.86 -4.94
C ILE A 4 51.14 -29.72 -6.19
N ALA A 5 49.97 -30.19 -6.61
CA ALA A 5 49.76 -30.82 -7.91
C ALA A 5 48.91 -29.92 -8.81
N ARG A 6 49.25 -29.92 -10.10
CA ARG A 6 48.56 -29.14 -11.15
C ARG A 6 47.57 -30.04 -11.89
N GLU A 7 46.41 -29.49 -12.23
CA GLU A 7 45.32 -30.16 -12.95
C GLU A 7 44.85 -29.28 -14.13
N GLY A 8 44.49 -29.91 -15.23
CA GLY A 8 43.97 -29.28 -16.45
C GLY A 8 45.03 -29.10 -17.56
N PRO A 9 44.60 -28.79 -18.80
CA PRO A 9 45.47 -28.79 -19.99
C PRO A 9 46.64 -27.80 -19.90
N GLY A 10 46.47 -26.71 -19.16
CA GLY A 10 47.51 -25.70 -18.91
C GLY A 10 47.96 -25.59 -17.45
N GLY A 11 47.66 -26.57 -16.59
CA GLY A 11 48.02 -26.53 -15.16
C GLY A 11 47.33 -25.41 -14.36
N GLU A 12 46.23 -24.89 -14.89
CA GLU A 12 45.50 -23.73 -14.38
C GLU A 12 44.74 -24.00 -13.07
N ARG A 13 44.44 -25.27 -12.75
CA ARG A 13 43.83 -25.68 -11.49
C ARG A 13 44.87 -26.33 -10.60
N LYS A 14 44.80 -26.07 -9.30
CA LYS A 14 45.76 -26.59 -8.32
C LYS A 14 45.05 -27.34 -7.21
N LYS A 15 45.75 -28.34 -6.68
CA LYS A 15 45.36 -29.08 -5.48
C LYS A 15 46.60 -29.31 -4.61
N ILE A 16 46.38 -29.41 -3.31
CA ILE A 16 47.40 -29.88 -2.38
C ILE A 16 47.19 -31.37 -2.18
N VAL A 17 48.23 -32.18 -2.36
CA VAL A 17 48.23 -33.63 -2.15
C VAL A 17 49.07 -33.95 -0.92
N TYR A 18 48.55 -34.78 -0.03
CA TYR A 18 49.23 -35.20 1.19
C TYR A 18 48.86 -36.65 1.53
N ARG A 19 49.59 -37.27 2.47
CA ARG A 19 49.21 -38.56 3.05
C ARG A 19 48.65 -38.34 4.45
N ASP A 20 47.51 -38.96 4.74
CA ASP A 20 46.90 -38.92 6.07
C ASP A 20 47.63 -39.83 7.07
N ALA A 21 47.19 -39.83 8.33
CA ALA A 21 47.78 -40.64 9.39
C ALA A 21 47.66 -42.16 9.13
N ALA A 22 46.70 -42.58 8.29
CA ALA A 22 46.53 -43.96 7.86
C ALA A 22 47.37 -44.30 6.60
N GLY A 23 48.24 -43.39 6.16
CA GLY A 23 49.11 -43.57 5.00
C GLY A 23 48.38 -43.43 3.64
N LYS A 24 47.08 -43.10 3.63
CA LYS A 24 46.29 -42.95 2.41
C LYS A 24 46.51 -41.57 1.79
N GLN A 25 46.67 -41.54 0.47
CA GLN A 25 46.80 -40.29 -0.26
C GLN A 25 45.46 -39.54 -0.30
N LYS A 26 45.48 -38.29 0.15
CA LYS A 26 44.34 -37.36 0.16
C LYS A 26 44.71 -36.12 -0.64
N SER A 27 43.68 -35.37 -1.06
CA SER A 27 43.91 -34.11 -1.75
C SER A 27 42.88 -33.04 -1.38
N LEU A 28 43.34 -31.80 -1.29
CA LEU A 28 42.55 -30.60 -1.12
C LEU A 28 42.58 -29.81 -2.42
N ARG A 29 41.46 -29.72 -3.13
CA ARG A 29 41.36 -28.94 -4.37
C ARG A 29 41.27 -27.45 -4.04
N LEU A 30 42.22 -26.66 -4.53
CA LEU A 30 42.22 -25.19 -4.41
C LEU A 30 41.41 -24.54 -5.54
N GLY A 31 41.34 -25.18 -6.72
CA GLY A 31 40.69 -24.63 -7.90
C GLY A 31 41.65 -23.79 -8.74
N LYS A 32 41.12 -22.81 -9.49
CA LYS A 32 41.93 -21.92 -10.35
C LYS A 32 42.58 -20.83 -9.48
N CYS A 33 43.90 -20.86 -9.34
CA CYS A 33 44.65 -19.87 -8.55
C CYS A 33 46.09 -19.69 -9.06
N SER A 34 46.72 -18.57 -8.69
CA SER A 34 48.12 -18.28 -9.04
C SER A 34 49.10 -19.22 -8.30
N GLU A 35 50.33 -19.35 -8.80
CA GLU A 35 51.36 -20.19 -8.14
C GLU A 35 51.63 -19.70 -6.72
N ARG A 36 51.72 -18.38 -6.56
CA ARG A 36 51.92 -17.72 -5.27
C ARG A 36 50.79 -17.99 -4.28
N ALA A 37 49.53 -17.96 -4.74
CA ALA A 37 48.37 -18.27 -3.89
C ALA A 37 48.35 -19.75 -3.47
N ALA A 38 48.73 -20.66 -4.36
CA ALA A 38 48.83 -22.09 -4.02
C ALA A 38 49.97 -22.37 -3.03
N GLN A 39 51.11 -21.69 -3.16
CA GLN A 39 52.22 -21.80 -2.21
C GLN A 39 51.82 -21.27 -0.83
N ALA A 40 51.15 -20.11 -0.76
CA ALA A 40 50.64 -19.58 0.49
C ALA A 40 49.61 -20.53 1.15
N ALA A 41 48.73 -21.14 0.35
CA ALA A 41 47.78 -22.13 0.83
C ALA A 41 48.45 -23.42 1.32
N LEU A 42 49.54 -23.86 0.66
CA LEU A 42 50.33 -25.02 1.11
C LEU A 42 50.92 -24.78 2.49
N VAL A 43 51.58 -23.63 2.71
CA VAL A 43 52.19 -23.28 4.01
C VAL A 43 51.14 -23.27 5.12
N GLY A 44 50.00 -22.61 4.89
CA GLY A 44 48.91 -22.58 5.86
C GLY A 44 48.32 -23.97 6.13
N PHE A 45 48.10 -24.77 5.08
CA PHE A 45 47.54 -26.11 5.21
C PHE A 45 48.49 -27.10 5.90
N GLU A 46 49.80 -26.98 5.71
CA GLU A 46 50.78 -27.81 6.42
C GLU A 46 50.73 -27.60 7.93
N ARG A 47 50.51 -26.36 8.39
CA ARG A 47 50.30 -26.07 9.82
C ARG A 47 49.02 -26.70 10.37
N VAL A 48 47.96 -26.73 9.56
CA VAL A 48 46.71 -27.42 9.91
C VAL A 48 46.92 -28.94 10.00
N LEU A 49 47.67 -29.51 9.05
CA LEU A 49 48.01 -30.94 9.07
C LEU A 49 48.88 -31.33 10.27
N GLU A 50 49.86 -30.49 10.60
CA GLU A 50 50.77 -30.69 11.74
C GLU A 50 49.98 -30.72 13.06
N ALA A 51 49.12 -29.73 13.27
CA ALA A 51 48.25 -29.66 14.45
C ALA A 51 47.30 -30.87 14.54
N ALA A 52 46.65 -31.24 13.42
CA ALA A 52 45.75 -32.40 13.38
C ALA A 52 46.47 -33.73 13.62
N ARG A 53 47.73 -33.87 13.18
CA ARG A 53 48.51 -35.10 13.37
C ARG A 53 49.03 -35.25 14.80
N LEU A 54 49.46 -34.15 15.42
CA LEU A 54 50.06 -34.15 16.75
C LEU A 54 49.04 -33.94 17.87
N GLY A 55 47.79 -33.60 17.56
CA GLY A 55 46.79 -33.21 18.54
C GLY A 55 47.17 -31.91 19.28
N SER A 56 48.00 -31.07 18.67
CA SER A 56 48.53 -29.84 19.27
C SER A 56 47.67 -28.62 18.91
N THR A 57 47.96 -27.49 19.55
CA THR A 57 47.33 -26.21 19.21
C THR A 57 47.72 -25.77 17.80
N LEU A 58 46.77 -25.15 17.09
CA LEU A 58 47.01 -24.69 15.73
C LEU A 58 47.97 -23.49 15.70
N HIS A 59 49.00 -23.57 14.85
CA HIS A 59 49.95 -22.48 14.64
C HIS A 59 49.25 -21.22 14.08
N ALA A 60 49.74 -20.02 14.45
CA ALA A 60 49.17 -18.74 14.04
C ALA A 60 49.02 -18.58 12.51
N ASP A 61 49.98 -19.08 11.72
CA ASP A 61 49.89 -19.09 10.25
C ASP A 61 48.75 -19.96 9.72
N GLY A 62 48.51 -21.12 10.34
CA GLY A 62 47.39 -21.99 9.99
C GLY A 62 46.06 -21.32 10.32
N LEU A 63 45.97 -20.65 11.47
CA LEU A 63 44.78 -19.91 11.87
C LEU A 63 44.50 -18.74 10.92
N ARG A 64 45.49 -17.90 10.64
CA ARG A 64 45.37 -16.79 9.67
C ARG A 64 44.94 -17.26 8.29
N TRP A 65 45.49 -18.38 7.83
CA TRP A 65 45.07 -18.96 6.56
C TRP A 65 43.62 -19.44 6.59
N LEU A 66 43.21 -20.16 7.64
CA LEU A 66 41.83 -20.61 7.81
C LEU A 66 40.84 -19.45 7.91
N GLU A 67 41.22 -18.30 8.48
CA GLU A 67 40.41 -17.08 8.51
C GLU A 67 40.31 -16.41 7.14
N ALA A 68 41.40 -16.40 6.37
CA ALA A 68 41.48 -15.72 5.08
C ALA A 68 40.78 -16.47 3.91
N ILE A 69 40.61 -17.79 4.01
CA ILE A 69 39.96 -18.59 2.95
C ILE A 69 38.44 -18.43 2.95
N ASP A 70 37.83 -18.62 1.76
CA ASP A 70 36.37 -18.62 1.61
C ASP A 70 35.69 -19.84 2.25
N ASP A 71 34.38 -19.75 2.47
CA ASP A 71 33.60 -20.81 3.11
C ASP A 71 33.61 -22.14 2.33
N ARG A 72 33.77 -22.09 1.00
CA ARG A 72 33.80 -23.29 0.16
C ARG A 72 35.09 -24.07 0.37
N LEU A 73 36.22 -23.39 0.43
CA LEU A 73 37.52 -23.98 0.69
C LEU A 73 37.62 -24.43 2.15
N HIS A 74 37.13 -23.62 3.09
CA HIS A 74 37.06 -24.00 4.50
C HIS A 74 36.23 -25.27 4.71
N ALA A 75 35.06 -25.39 4.08
CA ALA A 75 34.23 -26.59 4.16
C ALA A 75 34.93 -27.84 3.59
N ARG A 76 35.80 -27.69 2.58
CA ARG A 76 36.63 -28.80 2.07
C ARG A 76 37.68 -29.24 3.10
N VAL A 77 38.30 -28.30 3.82
CA VAL A 77 39.26 -28.62 4.90
C VAL A 77 38.54 -29.31 6.06
N ALA A 78 37.36 -28.82 6.46
CA ALA A 78 36.54 -29.45 7.50
C ALA A 78 36.11 -30.88 7.13
N ARG A 79 35.76 -31.14 5.86
CA ARG A 79 35.41 -32.49 5.38
C ARG A 79 36.59 -33.48 5.45
N LEU A 80 37.82 -32.99 5.46
CA LEU A 80 39.00 -33.83 5.68
C LEU A 80 39.19 -34.20 7.17
N GLY A 81 38.33 -33.71 8.06
CA GLY A 81 38.39 -33.95 9.50
C GLY A 81 39.50 -33.17 10.21
N LEU A 82 40.09 -32.18 9.54
CA LEU A 82 41.26 -31.45 10.05
C LEU A 82 40.89 -30.25 10.93
N VAL A 83 39.68 -29.69 10.73
CA VAL A 83 39.15 -28.53 11.46
C VAL A 83 37.65 -28.72 11.67
N GLN A 84 37.11 -28.06 12.70
CA GLN A 84 35.66 -27.98 12.85
C GLN A 84 35.04 -27.13 11.73
N PRO A 85 33.83 -27.45 11.25
CA PRO A 85 33.08 -26.53 10.39
C PRO A 85 32.97 -25.15 11.05
N ARG A 86 33.09 -24.06 10.29
CA ARG A 86 32.77 -22.73 10.82
C ARG A 86 31.34 -22.80 11.38
N ALA A 87 31.16 -22.35 12.62
CA ALA A 87 29.82 -22.09 13.11
C ALA A 87 29.21 -21.05 12.15
N SER A 88 28.16 -21.44 11.40
CA SER A 88 27.35 -20.46 10.70
C SER A 88 26.95 -19.41 11.72
N ALA A 89 27.22 -18.12 11.44
CA ALA A 89 26.75 -17.04 12.30
C ALA A 89 25.28 -17.29 12.66
N PRO A 90 24.85 -16.99 13.91
CA PRO A 90 23.47 -17.22 14.33
C PRO A 90 22.53 -16.62 13.29
N SER A 91 21.92 -17.52 12.50
CA SER A 91 21.06 -17.13 11.41
C SER A 91 19.71 -16.83 12.02
N HIS A 92 19.41 -15.55 12.21
CA HIS A 92 18.08 -15.13 12.59
C HIS A 92 17.05 -15.70 11.63
N THR A 93 15.97 -16.23 12.18
CA THR A 93 14.87 -16.80 11.41
C THR A 93 13.76 -15.79 11.16
N LEU A 94 12.89 -16.06 10.20
CA LEU A 94 11.70 -15.25 9.99
C LEU A 94 10.80 -15.23 11.23
N GLY A 95 10.63 -16.38 11.90
CA GLY A 95 9.84 -16.51 13.13
C GLY A 95 10.33 -15.55 14.23
N GLU A 96 11.64 -15.51 14.46
CA GLU A 96 12.26 -14.57 15.41
C GLU A 96 12.00 -13.11 15.05
N LEU A 97 12.19 -12.74 13.78
CA LEU A 97 11.92 -11.38 13.31
C LEU A 97 10.47 -10.98 13.53
N LEU A 98 9.54 -11.86 13.18
CA LEU A 98 8.12 -11.60 13.30
C LEU A 98 7.73 -11.48 14.77
N ALA A 99 8.12 -12.43 15.64
CA ALA A 99 7.89 -12.37 17.08
C ALA A 99 8.41 -11.07 17.71
N ARG A 100 9.63 -10.65 17.36
CA ARG A 100 10.22 -9.38 17.80
C ARG A 100 9.46 -8.17 17.26
N PHE A 101 8.93 -8.24 16.04
CA PHE A 101 8.08 -7.20 15.48
C PHE A 101 6.75 -7.06 16.22
N GLU A 102 6.13 -8.18 16.62
CA GLU A 102 4.89 -8.18 17.38
C GLU A 102 5.10 -7.56 18.77
N SER A 103 6.14 -7.99 19.50
CA SER A 103 6.43 -7.48 20.85
C SER A 103 6.83 -6.01 20.86
N ALA A 104 7.53 -5.53 19.82
CA ALA A 104 7.94 -4.14 19.68
C ALA A 104 6.88 -3.23 19.02
N SER A 105 5.66 -3.72 18.80
CA SER A 105 4.58 -2.96 18.15
C SER A 105 3.74 -2.19 19.18
N THR A 106 3.82 -0.87 19.17
CA THR A 106 3.05 0.03 20.06
C THR A 106 1.82 0.64 19.38
N VAL A 107 1.40 0.09 18.25
CA VAL A 107 0.26 0.61 17.48
C VAL A 107 -1.08 0.27 18.14
N ALA A 108 -2.09 1.10 17.90
CA ALA A 108 -3.45 0.82 18.35
C ALA A 108 -3.96 -0.57 17.88
N ARG A 109 -4.81 -1.21 18.69
CA ARG A 109 -5.32 -2.58 18.46
C ARG A 109 -5.88 -2.82 17.05
N ALA A 110 -6.63 -1.87 16.49
CA ALA A 110 -7.16 -1.96 15.13
C ALA A 110 -6.06 -1.99 14.05
N THR A 111 -4.98 -1.21 14.24
CA THR A 111 -3.82 -1.21 13.36
C THR A 111 -3.05 -2.51 13.46
N TRP A 112 -2.95 -3.08 14.68
CA TRP A 112 -2.33 -4.38 14.89
C TRP A 112 -3.04 -5.50 14.13
N PHE A 113 -4.38 -5.56 14.16
CA PHE A 113 -5.11 -6.56 13.36
C PHE A 113 -4.80 -6.47 11.86
N ALA A 114 -4.62 -5.26 11.32
CA ALA A 114 -4.20 -5.09 9.93
C ALA A 114 -2.75 -5.54 9.68
N TYR A 115 -1.86 -5.37 10.66
CA TYR A 115 -0.48 -5.85 10.57
C TYR A 115 -0.40 -7.37 10.69
N LYS A 116 -1.19 -7.95 11.59
CA LYS A 116 -1.27 -9.40 11.80
C LYS A 116 -1.57 -10.14 10.51
N GLN A 117 -2.48 -9.62 9.68
CA GLN A 117 -2.80 -10.20 8.37
C GLN A 117 -1.60 -10.28 7.41
N ALA A 118 -0.66 -9.32 7.51
CA ALA A 118 0.58 -9.37 6.73
C ALA A 118 1.59 -10.34 7.36
N VAL A 119 1.74 -10.30 8.69
CA VAL A 119 2.61 -11.21 9.47
C VAL A 119 2.23 -12.66 9.22
N ASP A 120 0.95 -13.01 9.37
CA ASP A 120 0.43 -14.36 9.13
C ASP A 120 0.69 -14.81 7.68
N SER A 121 0.53 -13.90 6.70
CA SER A 121 0.81 -14.24 5.30
C SER A 121 2.30 -14.41 4.98
N LEU A 122 3.20 -13.78 5.75
CA LEU A 122 4.63 -14.04 5.64
C LEU A 122 4.97 -15.40 6.26
N ARG A 123 4.44 -15.71 7.45
CA ARG A 123 4.59 -17.03 8.09
C ARG A 123 4.11 -18.15 7.18
N ALA A 124 2.92 -18.01 6.61
CA ALA A 124 2.31 -19.03 5.76
C ALA A 124 3.10 -19.31 4.47
N PHE A 125 3.75 -18.30 3.89
CA PHE A 125 4.47 -18.45 2.63
C PHE A 125 5.91 -18.91 2.80
N PHE A 126 6.64 -18.31 3.74
CA PHE A 126 8.06 -18.57 3.93
C PHE A 126 8.36 -19.67 4.95
N GLY A 127 7.44 -19.91 5.90
CA GLY A 127 7.70 -20.72 7.08
C GLY A 127 8.47 -19.97 8.17
N GLU A 128 8.28 -20.36 9.43
CA GLU A 128 8.89 -19.66 10.57
C GLU A 128 10.39 -19.91 10.70
N THR A 129 10.85 -21.10 10.28
CA THR A 129 12.25 -21.54 10.41
C THR A 129 13.15 -21.01 9.30
N LYS A 130 12.62 -20.32 8.29
CA LYS A 130 13.39 -19.81 7.15
C LYS A 130 14.46 -18.81 7.63
N PRO A 131 15.75 -19.06 7.34
CA PRO A 131 16.82 -18.09 7.57
C PRO A 131 16.55 -16.76 6.88
N LEU A 132 16.69 -15.64 7.59
CA LEU A 132 16.50 -14.31 7.01
C LEU A 132 17.48 -14.06 5.85
N ALA A 133 18.72 -14.55 5.98
CA ALA A 133 19.77 -14.40 4.96
C ALA A 133 19.46 -15.13 3.64
N GLU A 134 18.55 -16.11 3.67
CA GLU A 134 18.11 -16.85 2.48
C GLU A 134 16.88 -16.24 1.81
N ILE A 135 16.29 -15.18 2.37
CA ILE A 135 15.15 -14.48 1.75
C ILE A 135 15.70 -13.45 0.78
N ALA A 136 15.62 -13.76 -0.51
CA ALA A 136 16.06 -12.89 -1.60
C ALA A 136 14.92 -11.98 -2.09
N PRO A 137 15.23 -10.89 -2.82
CA PRO A 137 14.21 -10.05 -3.47
C PRO A 137 13.25 -10.83 -4.37
N ALA A 138 13.76 -11.85 -5.08
CA ALA A 138 12.94 -12.73 -5.92
C ALA A 138 11.85 -13.47 -5.11
N ASP A 139 12.15 -13.87 -3.87
CA ASP A 139 11.15 -14.52 -3.01
C ASP A 139 10.10 -13.52 -2.52
N ALA A 140 10.46 -12.25 -2.32
CA ALA A 140 9.53 -11.18 -1.99
C ALA A 140 8.55 -10.90 -3.16
N ASP A 141 9.04 -10.96 -4.41
CA ASP A 141 8.20 -10.89 -5.61
C ASP A 141 7.28 -12.12 -5.72
N ALA A 142 7.80 -13.32 -5.47
CA ALA A 142 7.01 -14.55 -5.46
C ALA A 142 5.90 -14.52 -4.40
N TRP A 143 6.20 -14.04 -3.20
CA TRP A 143 5.22 -13.83 -2.14
C TRP A 143 4.12 -12.85 -2.57
N ARG A 144 4.50 -11.71 -3.16
CA ARG A 144 3.53 -10.72 -3.67
C ARG A 144 2.65 -11.31 -4.77
N LYS A 145 3.22 -12.13 -5.67
CA LYS A 145 2.47 -12.83 -6.71
C LYS A 145 1.45 -13.79 -6.10
N ALA A 146 1.85 -14.61 -5.14
CA ALA A 146 0.95 -15.53 -4.43
C ALA A 146 -0.20 -14.78 -3.72
N LEU A 147 0.06 -13.61 -3.14
CA LEU A 147 -1.00 -12.76 -2.57
C LEU A 147 -2.01 -12.28 -3.62
N ALA A 148 -1.56 -11.94 -4.82
CA ALA A 148 -2.43 -11.50 -5.91
C ALA A 148 -3.27 -12.66 -6.46
N GLU A 149 -2.70 -13.86 -6.56
CA GLU A 149 -3.39 -15.08 -7.01
C GLU A 149 -4.43 -15.57 -6.00
N SER A 150 -4.27 -15.21 -4.73
CA SER A 150 -5.22 -15.53 -3.64
C SER A 150 -6.54 -14.75 -3.69
N LYS A 151 -6.91 -14.18 -4.85
CA LYS A 151 -8.14 -13.38 -5.09
C LYS A 151 -8.33 -12.20 -4.10
N LEU A 152 -7.24 -11.67 -3.55
CA LEU A 152 -7.29 -10.48 -2.70
C LEU A 152 -7.46 -9.22 -3.53
N ALA A 153 -8.20 -8.24 -3.01
CA ALA A 153 -8.27 -6.92 -3.64
C ALA A 153 -6.87 -6.26 -3.72
N ALA A 154 -6.59 -5.54 -4.81
CA ALA A 154 -5.29 -4.90 -5.03
C ALA A 154 -4.84 -4.00 -3.85
N ALA A 155 -5.77 -3.25 -3.25
CA ALA A 155 -5.50 -2.42 -2.08
C ALA A 155 -5.06 -3.23 -0.84
N THR A 156 -5.58 -4.45 -0.69
CA THR A 156 -5.22 -5.39 0.39
C THR A 156 -3.80 -5.90 0.18
N VAL A 157 -3.47 -6.32 -1.05
CA VAL A 157 -2.10 -6.72 -1.42
C VAL A 157 -1.14 -5.57 -1.16
N ALA A 158 -1.47 -4.35 -1.62
CA ALA A 158 -0.67 -3.15 -1.38
C ALA A 158 -0.46 -2.86 0.11
N LYS A 159 -1.49 -3.04 0.94
CA LYS A 159 -1.37 -2.87 2.39
C LYS A 159 -0.42 -3.91 2.99
N ARG A 160 -0.54 -5.19 2.64
CA ARG A 160 0.34 -6.26 3.12
C ARG A 160 1.79 -6.00 2.73
N VAL A 161 2.05 -5.64 1.46
CA VAL A 161 3.39 -5.27 0.98
C VAL A 161 3.99 -4.12 1.79
N ARG A 162 3.23 -3.04 2.07
CA ARG A 162 3.74 -1.93 2.90
C ARG A 162 4.11 -2.35 4.31
N VAL A 163 3.33 -3.25 4.92
CA VAL A 163 3.65 -3.79 6.25
C VAL A 163 4.89 -4.66 6.20
N ALA A 164 5.00 -5.56 5.21
CA ALA A 164 6.21 -6.39 5.02
C ALA A 164 7.47 -5.52 4.84
N ARG A 165 7.39 -4.48 4.01
CA ARG A 165 8.48 -3.48 3.88
C ARG A 165 8.87 -2.87 5.22
N ALA A 166 7.90 -2.50 6.05
CA ALA A 166 8.16 -1.94 7.38
C ALA A 166 8.81 -2.96 8.34
N ILE A 167 8.38 -4.22 8.29
CA ILE A 167 8.95 -5.32 9.08
C ILE A 167 10.42 -5.53 8.71
N PHE A 168 10.72 -5.74 7.43
CA PHE A 168 12.10 -5.99 7.00
C PHE A 168 13.00 -4.74 7.09
N LYS A 169 12.44 -3.53 6.96
CA LYS A 169 13.18 -2.29 7.30
C LYS A 169 13.56 -2.24 8.79
N ARG A 170 12.68 -2.69 9.68
CA ARG A 170 13.01 -2.85 11.11
C ARG A 170 14.06 -3.93 11.35
N ALA A 171 14.02 -5.04 10.61
CA ALA A 171 15.05 -6.08 10.68
C ALA A 171 16.45 -5.51 10.44
N VAL A 172 16.59 -4.68 9.40
CA VAL A 172 17.85 -3.97 9.10
C VAL A 172 18.23 -3.03 10.23
N ARG A 173 17.29 -2.22 10.73
CA ARG A 173 17.54 -1.33 11.88
C ARG A 173 17.98 -2.07 13.14
N TRP A 174 17.52 -3.30 13.34
CA TRP A 174 17.88 -4.14 14.48
C TRP A 174 19.15 -4.96 14.27
N GLY A 175 19.84 -4.79 13.14
CA GLY A 175 21.07 -5.54 12.82
C GLY A 175 20.83 -7.01 12.48
N LEU A 176 19.58 -7.43 12.25
CA LEU A 176 19.24 -8.82 11.90
C LEU A 176 19.53 -9.13 10.43
N LEU A 177 19.59 -8.10 9.58
CA LEU A 177 19.88 -8.18 8.16
C LEU A 177 20.73 -6.97 7.73
N PRO A 178 21.68 -7.13 6.79
CA PRO A 178 22.43 -5.99 6.24
C PRO A 178 21.57 -5.12 5.32
N SER A 179 20.62 -5.72 4.59
CA SER A 179 19.72 -5.03 3.66
C SER A 179 18.36 -5.72 3.61
N SER A 180 17.31 -4.97 3.24
CA SER A 180 15.95 -5.51 3.17
C SER A 180 15.65 -6.12 1.80
N PRO A 181 15.22 -7.39 1.72
CA PRO A 181 14.78 -7.99 0.45
C PRO A 181 13.46 -7.41 -0.09
N PHE A 182 12.74 -6.66 0.75
CA PHE A 182 11.47 -6.01 0.39
C PHE A 182 11.67 -4.55 -0.02
N ALA A 183 12.89 -4.00 -0.01
CA ALA A 183 13.15 -2.58 -0.15
C ALA A 183 12.43 -1.95 -1.36
N ASP A 184 12.56 -2.60 -2.52
CA ASP A 184 12.06 -2.12 -3.82
C ASP A 184 10.73 -2.74 -4.26
N LEU A 185 10.15 -3.61 -3.41
CA LEU A 185 8.89 -4.29 -3.72
C LEU A 185 7.74 -3.27 -3.87
N LYS A 186 7.19 -3.16 -5.08
CA LYS A 186 6.12 -2.22 -5.41
C LYS A 186 4.79 -2.67 -4.79
N ALA A 187 4.29 -1.89 -3.83
CA ALA A 187 3.01 -2.16 -3.18
C ALA A 187 1.80 -2.04 -4.12
N GLY A 188 1.80 -1.04 -5.01
CA GLY A 188 0.62 -0.66 -5.80
C GLY A 188 -0.32 0.31 -5.06
N PRO A 189 -1.42 0.72 -5.72
CA PRO A 189 -2.37 1.68 -5.17
C PRO A 189 -3.21 1.07 -4.02
N GLN A 190 -3.54 1.89 -3.03
CA GLN A 190 -4.46 1.53 -1.94
C GLN A 190 -5.86 2.11 -2.11
N SER A 191 -6.01 3.10 -2.98
CA SER A 191 -7.28 3.69 -3.34
C SER A 191 -7.94 2.87 -4.44
N ASN A 192 -9.25 2.66 -4.32
CA ASN A 192 -10.10 2.16 -5.39
C ASN A 192 -11.15 3.26 -5.70
N PRO A 193 -10.95 4.04 -6.77
CA PRO A 193 -11.88 5.09 -7.20
C PRO A 193 -13.27 4.59 -7.54
N ASP A 194 -13.42 3.35 -8.05
CA ASP A 194 -14.70 2.73 -8.44
C ASP A 194 -15.66 2.56 -7.25
N ARG A 195 -15.14 2.70 -6.03
CA ARG A 195 -15.93 2.64 -4.79
C ARG A 195 -16.31 4.03 -4.26
N ALA A 196 -16.00 5.10 -4.99
CA ALA A 196 -16.53 6.42 -4.72
C ALA A 196 -17.98 6.50 -5.21
N ALA A 197 -18.83 7.15 -4.43
CA ALA A 197 -20.21 7.42 -4.79
C ALA A 197 -20.60 8.75 -4.14
N TYR A 198 -21.28 9.58 -4.91
CA TYR A 198 -21.96 10.77 -4.41
C TYR A 198 -23.40 10.40 -4.04
N ILE A 199 -23.86 10.87 -2.88
CA ILE A 199 -25.20 10.61 -2.35
C ILE A 199 -25.94 11.95 -2.32
N PRO A 200 -26.88 12.19 -3.25
CA PRO A 200 -27.65 13.42 -3.30
C PRO A 200 -28.50 13.67 -2.03
N PRO A 201 -28.81 14.93 -1.71
CA PRO A 201 -29.68 15.30 -0.58
C PRO A 201 -31.03 14.54 -0.58
N GLU A 202 -31.68 14.41 -1.72
CA GLU A 202 -33.00 13.79 -1.87
C GLU A 202 -32.95 12.28 -1.56
N THR A 203 -31.84 11.64 -1.92
CA THR A 203 -31.60 10.23 -1.59
C THR A 203 -31.42 10.06 -0.08
N ILE A 204 -30.65 10.95 0.57
CA ILE A 204 -30.45 10.83 2.02
C ILE A 204 -31.72 11.15 2.80
N GLU A 205 -32.55 12.08 2.36
CA GLU A 205 -33.85 12.39 2.97
C GLU A 205 -34.75 11.14 2.99
N THR A 206 -34.83 10.43 1.86
CA THR A 206 -35.56 9.14 1.77
C THR A 206 -35.01 8.10 2.77
N VAL A 207 -33.68 8.02 2.89
CA VAL A 207 -33.02 7.11 3.84
C VAL A 207 -33.25 7.51 5.30
N LEU A 208 -33.27 8.81 5.60
CA LEU A 208 -33.57 9.35 6.94
C LEU A 208 -35.01 9.03 7.35
N ALA A 209 -35.97 9.13 6.42
CA ALA A 209 -37.36 8.75 6.66
C ALA A 209 -37.51 7.25 6.98
N ALA A 210 -36.68 6.39 6.37
CA ALA A 210 -36.69 4.94 6.62
C ALA A 210 -35.92 4.50 7.89
N CYS A 211 -35.21 5.42 8.55
CA CYS A 211 -34.45 5.11 9.77
C CYS A 211 -35.40 4.68 10.90
N PRO A 212 -35.07 3.61 11.64
CA PRO A 212 -35.98 3.04 12.64
C PRO A 212 -36.13 3.91 13.90
N ASP A 213 -35.18 4.81 14.17
CA ASP A 213 -35.15 5.64 15.38
C ASP A 213 -34.36 6.94 15.17
N ALA A 214 -34.47 7.86 16.14
CA ALA A 214 -33.80 9.17 16.11
C ALA A 214 -32.27 9.05 16.14
N GLU A 215 -31.71 8.07 16.87
CA GLU A 215 -30.25 7.84 16.89
C GLU A 215 -29.70 7.44 15.53
N TRP A 216 -30.41 6.60 14.75
CA TRP A 216 -30.03 6.30 13.38
C TRP A 216 -30.13 7.52 12.48
N ARG A 217 -31.22 8.30 12.58
CA ARG A 217 -31.37 9.56 11.83
C ARG A 217 -30.20 10.50 12.10
N ALA A 218 -29.87 10.73 13.37
CA ALA A 218 -28.75 11.57 13.76
C ALA A 218 -27.39 10.99 13.34
N THR A 219 -27.17 9.68 13.42
CA THR A 219 -25.92 9.03 12.97
C THR A 219 -25.68 9.24 11.48
N VAL A 220 -26.73 9.08 10.67
CA VAL A 220 -26.70 9.30 9.22
C VAL A 220 -26.52 10.79 8.91
N GLY A 221 -27.28 11.66 9.56
CA GLY A 221 -27.20 13.12 9.43
C GLY A 221 -25.83 13.68 9.81
N LEU A 222 -25.25 13.27 10.94
CA LEU A 222 -23.91 13.68 11.37
C LEU A 222 -22.84 13.28 10.35
N SER A 223 -23.00 12.12 9.70
CA SER A 223 -22.09 11.66 8.65
C SER A 223 -22.27 12.44 7.33
N ARG A 224 -23.51 12.77 6.95
CA ARG A 224 -23.84 13.37 5.63
C ARG A 224 -23.87 14.89 5.60
N TYR A 225 -24.20 15.53 6.71
CA TYR A 225 -24.39 16.99 6.79
C TYR A 225 -23.30 17.70 7.58
N ALA A 226 -22.61 17.00 8.49
CA ALA A 226 -21.43 17.53 9.19
C ALA A 226 -20.15 16.79 8.81
N GLY A 227 -20.24 15.74 7.98
CA GLY A 227 -19.09 15.00 7.49
C GLY A 227 -18.32 14.28 8.60
N LEU A 228 -18.92 13.91 9.73
CA LEU A 228 -18.19 13.22 10.81
C LEU A 228 -17.84 11.77 10.42
N ARG A 229 -16.75 11.25 10.98
CA ARG A 229 -16.35 9.85 10.82
C ARG A 229 -17.20 8.95 11.72
N CYS A 230 -17.87 7.99 11.11
CA CYS A 230 -18.65 6.97 11.81
C CYS A 230 -17.86 5.65 11.95
N PRO A 231 -17.84 5.01 13.14
CA PRO A 231 -18.37 5.50 14.42
C PRO A 231 -17.37 6.37 15.21
N SER A 232 -16.09 6.41 14.82
CA SER A 232 -15.00 6.85 15.70
C SER A 232 -15.08 8.28 16.24
N GLU A 233 -15.76 9.19 15.54
CA GLU A 233 -15.98 10.57 16.02
C GLU A 233 -17.37 10.73 16.62
N ILE A 234 -18.40 10.16 15.98
CA ILE A 234 -19.79 10.25 16.45
C ILE A 234 -19.95 9.59 17.83
N ALA A 235 -19.29 8.46 18.07
CA ALA A 235 -19.31 7.77 19.36
C ALA A 235 -18.68 8.56 20.51
N LEU A 236 -17.94 9.63 20.23
CA LEU A 236 -17.30 10.47 21.24
C LEU A 236 -18.00 11.80 21.47
N LEU A 237 -19.02 12.10 20.67
CA LEU A 237 -19.74 13.36 20.73
C LEU A 237 -20.62 13.39 21.98
N ARG A 238 -20.46 14.44 22.80
CA ARG A 238 -21.27 14.70 23.99
C ARG A 238 -22.17 15.91 23.77
N TRP A 239 -23.25 16.02 24.53
CA TRP A 239 -24.14 17.19 24.45
C TRP A 239 -23.42 18.50 24.76
N GLY A 240 -22.45 18.47 25.69
CA GLY A 240 -21.60 19.62 25.99
C GLY A 240 -20.68 20.07 24.84
N ASP A 241 -20.49 19.24 23.81
CA ASP A 241 -19.71 19.61 22.62
C ASP A 241 -20.56 20.44 21.62
N ILE A 242 -21.87 20.57 21.84
CA ILE A 242 -22.80 21.29 20.96
C ILE A 242 -23.03 22.71 21.46
N ASN A 243 -22.62 23.70 20.65
CA ASN A 243 -22.98 25.09 20.85
C ASN A 243 -24.15 25.47 19.94
N TRP A 244 -25.36 25.41 20.50
CA TRP A 244 -26.61 25.69 19.79
C TRP A 244 -26.71 27.14 19.31
N GLY A 245 -26.32 28.11 20.14
CA GLY A 245 -26.44 29.54 19.83
C GLY A 245 -25.53 29.97 18.67
N ARG A 246 -24.38 29.32 18.50
CA ARG A 246 -23.43 29.61 17.41
C ARG A 246 -23.48 28.61 16.26
N GLY A 247 -24.30 27.56 16.35
CA GLY A 247 -24.39 26.49 15.35
C GLY A 247 -23.07 25.72 15.16
N ARG A 248 -22.40 25.31 16.24
CA ARG A 248 -21.06 24.68 16.19
C ARG A 248 -21.01 23.36 16.97
N LEU A 249 -20.31 22.37 16.40
CA LEU A 249 -19.97 21.10 17.04
C LEU A 249 -18.46 21.02 17.28
N THR A 250 -18.06 20.70 18.51
CA THR A 250 -16.67 20.40 18.84
C THR A 250 -16.40 18.91 18.66
N VAL A 251 -15.60 18.56 17.66
CA VAL A 251 -15.37 17.16 17.27
C VAL A 251 -13.96 16.72 17.61
N ARG A 252 -13.85 15.70 18.48
CA ARG A 252 -12.59 15.05 18.85
C ARG A 252 -12.24 13.97 17.82
N SER A 253 -10.98 13.91 17.44
CA SER A 253 -10.47 12.99 16.42
C SER A 253 -9.37 12.09 17.01
N PRO A 254 -9.71 10.93 17.60
CA PRO A 254 -8.74 10.06 18.27
C PRO A 254 -7.58 9.62 17.37
N LYS A 255 -7.89 9.41 16.08
CA LYS A 255 -6.92 8.96 15.09
C LYS A 255 -5.86 10.00 14.76
N THR A 256 -6.14 11.28 14.98
CA THR A 256 -5.23 12.39 14.72
C THR A 256 -4.78 13.09 15.99
N ALA A 257 -5.16 12.58 17.17
CA ALA A 257 -4.75 13.11 18.47
C ALA A 257 -3.21 13.07 18.67
N GLY A 258 -2.52 12.16 18.00
CA GLY A 258 -1.04 12.11 17.98
C GLY A 258 -0.37 13.07 17.00
N HIS A 259 -1.13 13.87 16.24
CA HIS A 259 -0.60 14.93 15.39
C HIS A 259 -0.93 16.29 16.01
N GLU A 260 0.08 17.14 16.16
CA GLU A 260 -0.06 18.46 16.76
C GLU A 260 -1.16 19.29 16.08
N GLY A 261 -2.04 19.90 16.86
CA GLY A 261 -3.16 20.72 16.36
C GLY A 261 -4.33 19.98 15.70
N HIS A 262 -4.31 18.65 15.60
CA HIS A 262 -5.36 17.87 14.90
C HIS A 262 -6.25 17.01 15.81
N ALA A 263 -6.14 17.16 17.13
CA ALA A 263 -6.92 16.39 18.10
C ALA A 263 -8.41 16.81 18.14
N VAL A 264 -8.70 18.08 17.88
CA VAL A 264 -10.04 18.67 17.99
C VAL A 264 -10.27 19.62 16.82
N ARG A 265 -11.49 19.65 16.28
CA ARG A 265 -11.92 20.63 15.28
C ARG A 265 -13.34 21.13 15.57
N VAL A 266 -13.66 22.29 15.04
CA VAL A 266 -15.02 22.85 15.11
C VAL A 266 -15.71 22.69 13.76
N VAL A 267 -16.92 22.12 13.79
CA VAL A 267 -17.72 21.81 12.60
C VAL A 267 -19.03 22.58 12.65
N PRO A 268 -19.47 23.22 11.55
CA PRO A 268 -20.79 23.86 11.50
C PRO A 268 -21.93 22.84 11.67
N ILE A 269 -23.00 23.25 12.35
CA ILE A 269 -24.28 22.54 12.35
C ILE A 269 -25.06 23.02 11.12
N ALA A 270 -25.12 22.17 10.09
CA ALA A 270 -25.92 22.47 8.90
C ALA A 270 -27.42 22.59 9.27
N PRO A 271 -28.21 23.41 8.55
CA PRO A 271 -29.64 23.58 8.80
C PRO A 271 -30.41 22.25 8.87
N GLU A 272 -30.07 21.30 8.00
CA GLU A 272 -30.69 19.98 7.88
C GLU A 272 -30.32 19.06 9.06
N LEU A 273 -29.16 19.27 9.68
CA LEU A 273 -28.70 18.49 10.82
C LEU A 273 -29.34 18.97 12.14
N ARG A 274 -29.58 20.27 12.27
CA ARG A 274 -30.11 20.88 13.49
C ARG A 274 -31.39 20.21 14.02
N PRO A 275 -32.46 19.98 13.21
CA PRO A 275 -33.68 19.35 13.72
C PRO A 275 -33.45 17.91 14.20
N LEU A 276 -32.55 17.17 13.54
CA LEU A 276 -32.21 15.80 13.95
C LEU A 276 -31.54 15.76 15.33
N LEU A 277 -30.68 16.74 15.62
CA LEU A 277 -30.02 16.85 16.92
C LEU A 277 -30.97 17.34 18.00
N LEU A 278 -31.89 18.27 17.68
CA LEU A 278 -32.91 18.74 18.61
C LEU A 278 -33.88 17.62 19.00
N GLU A 279 -34.39 16.86 18.02
CA GLU A 279 -35.25 15.70 18.27
C GLU A 279 -34.58 14.71 19.25
N LEU A 280 -33.28 14.50 19.09
CA LEU A 280 -32.53 13.57 19.93
C LEU A 280 -32.27 14.15 21.33
N PHE A 281 -32.00 15.46 21.43
CA PHE A 281 -31.81 16.15 22.70
C PHE A 281 -33.08 16.14 23.55
N GLU A 282 -34.24 16.39 22.93
CA GLU A 282 -35.55 16.37 23.60
C GLU A 282 -35.92 14.99 24.14
N ARG A 283 -35.45 13.92 23.48
CA ARG A 283 -35.68 12.53 23.89
C ARG A 283 -34.64 11.99 24.86
N ALA A 284 -33.55 12.72 25.10
CA ALA A 284 -32.46 12.25 25.95
C ALA A 284 -32.90 12.28 27.42
N GLU A 285 -32.69 11.16 28.14
CA GLU A 285 -32.94 11.12 29.57
C GLU A 285 -31.98 12.08 30.32
N PRO A 286 -32.45 12.77 31.37
CA PRO A 286 -31.60 13.61 32.19
C PRO A 286 -30.32 12.88 32.66
N GLY A 287 -29.17 13.49 32.46
CA GLY A 287 -27.86 12.90 32.80
C GLY A 287 -27.23 12.07 31.68
N THR A 288 -27.93 11.81 30.56
CA THR A 288 -27.30 11.23 29.37
C THR A 288 -26.30 12.23 28.80
N GLU A 289 -25.00 11.92 28.83
CA GLU A 289 -23.97 12.82 28.27
C GLU A 289 -23.72 12.61 26.78
N ALA A 290 -23.82 11.36 26.31
CA ALA A 290 -23.51 10.99 24.94
C ALA A 290 -24.63 11.39 23.99
N VAL A 291 -24.27 11.96 22.82
CA VAL A 291 -25.26 12.29 21.78
C VAL A 291 -25.83 11.02 21.16
N ILE A 292 -25.03 9.97 20.99
CA ILE A 292 -25.50 8.69 20.41
C ILE A 292 -25.11 7.53 21.36
N PRO A 293 -25.88 7.29 22.44
CA PRO A 293 -25.55 6.28 23.45
C PRO A 293 -25.34 4.86 22.89
N ARG A 294 -26.04 4.47 21.81
CA ARG A 294 -25.82 3.13 21.21
C ARG A 294 -24.40 2.91 20.71
N LEU A 295 -23.69 3.99 20.39
CA LEU A 295 -22.31 3.94 19.90
C LEU A 295 -21.27 3.98 21.03
N THR A 296 -21.67 4.29 22.27
CA THR A 296 -20.77 4.45 23.42
C THR A 296 -20.59 3.18 24.25
N SER A 297 -21.09 2.04 23.75
CA SER A 297 -21.27 0.79 24.52
C SER A 297 -20.08 0.46 25.47
N PRO A 298 -20.33 0.34 26.80
CA PRO A 298 -19.30 0.02 27.80
C PRO A 298 -18.70 -1.40 27.71
N ALA A 299 -19.30 -2.30 26.93
CA ALA A 299 -19.03 -3.74 26.95
C ALA A 299 -18.31 -4.30 25.70
N GLY A 300 -17.68 -3.45 24.88
CA GLY A 300 -16.85 -3.92 23.77
C GLY A 300 -17.57 -4.65 22.62
N ARG A 301 -18.91 -4.69 22.61
CA ARG A 301 -19.69 -5.23 21.49
C ARG A 301 -19.74 -4.19 20.36
N ALA A 302 -18.99 -4.44 19.29
CA ALA A 302 -19.03 -3.59 18.11
C ALA A 302 -20.44 -3.64 17.49
N VAL A 303 -21.12 -2.49 17.44
CA VAL A 303 -22.40 -2.37 16.72
C VAL A 303 -22.15 -2.69 15.25
N ASN A 304 -22.88 -3.66 14.70
CA ASN A 304 -22.79 -3.98 13.27
C ASN A 304 -23.55 -2.91 12.44
N LEU A 305 -22.95 -1.73 12.35
CA LEU A 305 -23.52 -0.56 11.68
C LEU A 305 -23.70 -0.79 10.18
N ARG A 306 -22.77 -1.51 9.55
CA ARG A 306 -22.82 -1.75 8.10
C ARG A 306 -24.07 -2.52 7.72
N THR A 307 -24.27 -3.70 8.31
CA THR A 307 -25.41 -4.56 7.96
C THR A 307 -26.75 -3.94 8.35
N HIS A 308 -26.81 -3.17 9.44
CA HIS A 308 -28.03 -2.42 9.77
C HIS A 308 -28.29 -1.31 8.76
N PHE A 309 -27.27 -0.54 8.37
CA PHE A 309 -27.45 0.55 7.44
C PHE A 309 -27.80 0.07 6.03
N GLU A 310 -27.23 -1.06 5.58
CA GLU A 310 -27.65 -1.73 4.33
C GLU A 310 -29.13 -2.10 4.34
N ARG A 311 -29.66 -2.60 5.48
CA ARG A 311 -31.10 -2.88 5.63
C ARG A 311 -31.97 -1.63 5.63
N ILE A 312 -31.52 -0.54 6.26
CA ILE A 312 -32.23 0.75 6.24
C ILE A 312 -32.31 1.28 4.80
N ILE A 313 -31.19 1.25 4.07
CA ILE A 313 -31.12 1.70 2.68
C ILE A 313 -32.04 0.86 1.79
N ALA A 314 -32.04 -0.47 1.96
CA ALA A 314 -32.95 -1.35 1.23
C ALA A 314 -34.43 -1.06 1.54
N ARG A 315 -34.78 -0.80 2.81
CA ARG A 315 -36.13 -0.40 3.23
C ARG A 315 -36.56 0.93 2.61
N ALA A 316 -35.62 1.84 2.40
CA ALA A 316 -35.84 3.12 1.72
C ALA A 316 -36.06 2.97 0.20
N GLY A 317 -35.98 1.75 -0.36
CA GLY A 317 -36.07 1.53 -1.82
C GLY A 317 -34.82 1.98 -2.58
N VAL A 318 -33.73 2.28 -1.88
CA VAL A 318 -32.49 2.79 -2.48
C VAL A 318 -31.48 1.64 -2.62
N LYS A 319 -30.72 1.63 -3.71
CA LYS A 319 -29.63 0.65 -3.89
C LYS A 319 -28.46 0.98 -2.95
N PRO A 320 -27.97 0.02 -2.13
CA PRO A 320 -26.80 0.26 -1.28
C PRO A 320 -25.56 0.65 -2.09
N TRP A 321 -24.83 1.66 -1.60
CA TRP A 321 -23.59 2.15 -2.20
C TRP A 321 -22.35 1.61 -1.47
N PRO A 322 -21.17 1.57 -2.11
CA PRO A 322 -19.94 1.17 -1.45
C PRO A 322 -19.56 2.15 -0.33
N ARG A 323 -18.81 1.66 0.67
CA ARG A 323 -18.22 2.49 1.74
C ARG A 323 -19.23 3.44 2.45
N LEU A 324 -20.49 3.03 2.57
CA LEU A 324 -21.62 3.70 3.23
C LEU A 324 -21.32 5.06 3.88
N PHE A 325 -20.83 5.07 5.12
CA PHE A 325 -20.56 6.31 5.89
C PHE A 325 -19.42 7.17 5.34
N HIS A 326 -18.39 6.57 4.72
CA HIS A 326 -17.29 7.34 4.13
C HIS A 326 -17.77 8.13 2.91
N ASN A 327 -18.67 7.55 2.12
CA ASN A 327 -19.22 8.23 0.95
C ASN A 327 -20.26 9.28 1.34
N LEU A 328 -20.99 9.11 2.46
CA LEU A 328 -21.78 10.21 3.05
C LEU A 328 -20.91 11.40 3.41
N ARG A 329 -19.78 11.14 4.09
CA ARG A 329 -18.80 12.18 4.42
C ARG A 329 -18.17 12.82 3.18
N ALA A 330 -17.86 12.03 2.15
CA ALA A 330 -17.34 12.55 0.89
C ALA A 330 -18.38 13.45 0.20
N SER A 331 -19.66 13.05 0.20
CA SER A 331 -20.76 13.85 -0.34
C SER A 331 -20.92 15.17 0.42
N ALA A 332 -20.86 15.14 1.76
CA ALA A 332 -20.87 16.35 2.59
C ALA A 332 -19.76 17.33 2.18
N ALA A 333 -18.56 16.78 1.92
CA ALA A 333 -17.42 17.58 1.55
C ALA A 333 -17.56 18.21 0.16
N CYS A 334 -18.07 17.45 -0.80
CA CYS A 334 -18.32 17.97 -2.15
C CYS A 334 -19.35 19.13 -2.09
N ASP A 335 -20.45 18.98 -1.34
CA ASP A 335 -21.47 20.04 -1.19
C ASP A 335 -20.92 21.29 -0.51
N TRP A 336 -20.03 21.13 0.48
CA TRP A 336 -19.40 22.26 1.13
C TRP A 336 -18.37 22.95 0.24
N CYS A 337 -17.61 22.21 -0.57
CA CYS A 337 -16.64 22.79 -1.50
C CYS A 337 -17.31 23.61 -2.61
N GLU A 338 -18.56 23.32 -2.96
CA GLU A 338 -19.37 24.14 -3.88
C GLU A 338 -19.78 25.49 -3.26
N ARG A 339 -19.87 25.56 -1.93
CA ARG A 339 -20.39 26.73 -1.20
C ARG A 339 -19.31 27.55 -0.50
N PHE A 340 -18.18 26.94 -0.17
CA PHE A 340 -17.16 27.52 0.70
C PHE A 340 -15.75 27.22 0.16
N PRO A 341 -14.76 28.08 0.47
CA PRO A 341 -13.38 27.85 0.06
C PRO A 341 -12.83 26.51 0.57
N GLY A 342 -12.15 25.76 -0.29
CA GLY A 342 -11.70 24.40 0.03
C GLY A 342 -10.80 24.28 1.28
N HIS A 343 -10.00 25.31 1.61
CA HIS A 343 -9.20 25.32 2.83
C HIS A 343 -10.04 25.41 4.12
N VAL A 344 -11.18 26.12 4.06
CA VAL A 344 -12.14 26.22 5.17
C VAL A 344 -12.82 24.87 5.38
N VAL A 345 -13.32 24.28 4.29
CA VAL A 345 -13.93 22.94 4.29
C VAL A 345 -12.93 21.90 4.82
N ALA A 346 -11.66 22.02 4.46
CA ALA A 346 -10.60 21.16 4.96
C ALA A 346 -10.42 21.23 6.47
N GLY A 347 -10.48 22.45 7.02
CA GLY A 347 -10.48 22.69 8.46
C GLY A 347 -11.66 22.02 9.16
N TRP A 348 -12.88 22.19 8.64
CA TRP A 348 -14.10 21.59 9.23
C TRP A 348 -14.12 20.06 9.17
N LEU A 349 -13.59 19.48 8.10
CA LEU A 349 -13.58 18.02 7.97
C LEU A 349 -12.36 17.39 8.65
N GLY A 350 -11.27 18.12 8.86
CA GLY A 350 -10.07 17.59 9.51
C GLY A 350 -9.27 16.66 8.59
N HIS A 351 -8.95 17.14 7.39
CA HIS A 351 -7.91 16.57 6.51
C HIS A 351 -7.03 17.70 5.98
N SER A 352 -5.84 17.38 5.47
CA SER A 352 -5.01 18.40 4.81
C SER A 352 -5.65 18.86 3.49
N PRO A 353 -5.43 20.11 3.06
CA PRO A 353 -5.92 20.61 1.77
C PRO A 353 -5.48 19.76 0.57
N LEU A 354 -4.29 19.15 0.64
CA LEU A 354 -3.79 18.26 -0.42
C LEU A 354 -4.56 16.93 -0.49
N ILE A 355 -5.01 16.41 0.66
CA ILE A 355 -5.93 15.25 0.70
C ILE A 355 -7.33 15.67 0.21
N ALA A 356 -7.73 16.92 0.46
CA ALA A 356 -8.98 17.51 -0.01
C ALA A 356 -9.08 17.47 -1.54
N ALA A 357 -8.05 17.96 -2.21
CA ALA A 357 -8.00 18.08 -3.67
C ALA A 357 -8.19 16.73 -4.39
N LYS A 358 -7.70 15.63 -3.81
CA LYS A 358 -7.85 14.28 -4.38
C LYS A 358 -9.24 13.68 -4.23
N HIS A 359 -10.06 14.20 -3.31
CA HIS A 359 -11.34 13.59 -2.93
C HIS A 359 -12.56 14.46 -3.29
N TYR A 360 -12.40 15.78 -3.46
CA TYR A 360 -13.53 16.71 -3.64
C TYR A 360 -13.74 17.21 -5.05
N LEU A 361 -12.72 17.09 -5.90
CA LEU A 361 -12.79 17.50 -7.31
C LEU A 361 -13.42 16.41 -8.19
N GLN A 362 -14.45 15.71 -7.69
CA GLN A 362 -15.20 14.79 -8.54
C GLN A 362 -16.14 15.61 -9.42
N ALA A 363 -15.89 15.60 -10.73
CA ALA A 363 -16.85 16.12 -11.70
C ALA A 363 -18.17 15.35 -11.53
N ARG A 364 -19.26 16.08 -11.37
CA ARG A 364 -20.62 15.55 -11.30
C ARG A 364 -21.28 15.76 -12.65
N ASP A 365 -22.29 14.94 -12.97
CA ASP A 365 -23.12 15.18 -14.17
C ASP A 365 -23.72 16.58 -14.13
N ALA A 366 -24.12 17.08 -12.96
CA ALA A 366 -24.58 18.45 -12.78
C ALA A 366 -23.54 19.52 -13.19
N HIS A 367 -22.23 19.30 -12.94
CA HIS A 367 -21.18 20.21 -13.38
C HIS A 367 -21.01 20.18 -14.90
N PHE A 368 -21.19 18.99 -15.50
CA PHE A 368 -21.17 18.85 -16.95
C PHE A 368 -22.39 19.55 -17.56
N ASP A 369 -23.58 19.31 -17.03
CA ASP A 369 -24.83 19.93 -17.47
C ASP A 369 -24.76 21.45 -17.37
N GLU A 370 -24.26 21.99 -16.24
CA GLU A 370 -24.09 23.43 -16.05
C GLU A 370 -23.07 24.02 -17.05
N ALA A 371 -21.89 23.40 -17.18
CA ALA A 371 -20.86 23.86 -18.12
C ALA A 371 -21.29 23.74 -19.58
N ALA A 372 -22.10 22.73 -19.91
CA ALA A 372 -22.67 22.51 -21.24
C ALA A 372 -23.95 23.33 -21.49
N GLY A 373 -24.44 24.10 -20.51
CA GLY A 373 -25.62 24.96 -20.66
C GLY A 373 -26.97 24.24 -20.54
N PHE A 374 -27.00 22.97 -20.15
CA PHE A 374 -28.21 22.22 -19.82
C PHE A 374 -28.73 22.63 -18.43
N ARG A 375 -29.26 23.85 -18.29
CA ARG A 375 -29.96 24.23 -17.04
C ARG A 375 -31.26 23.43 -16.93
N ARG A 376 -31.38 22.59 -15.90
CA ARG A 376 -32.66 22.01 -15.47
C ARG A 376 -33.59 23.14 -14.97
N SER A 377 -34.39 23.68 -15.87
CA SER A 377 -35.56 24.49 -15.53
C SER A 377 -36.54 23.62 -14.73
N GLY A 378 -36.87 24.04 -13.51
CA GLY A 378 -37.85 23.36 -12.67
C GLY A 378 -39.24 23.31 -13.31
N SER A 379 -39.83 22.11 -13.29
CA SER A 379 -41.26 21.76 -13.44
C SER A 379 -42.06 22.36 -14.61
N LYS A 380 -42.31 21.53 -15.64
CA LYS A 380 -43.63 20.98 -15.98
C LYS A 380 -43.49 19.96 -17.12
N SER A 381 -44.42 19.01 -17.09
CA SER A 381 -44.71 17.94 -18.07
C SER A 381 -44.26 18.19 -19.52
N GLY A 382 -43.80 17.12 -20.17
CA GLY A 382 -43.79 17.06 -21.64
C GLY A 382 -42.70 16.15 -22.16
N ASN A 383 -43.07 14.90 -22.42
CA ASN A 383 -42.27 13.98 -23.21
C ASN A 383 -42.02 14.62 -24.59
N THR A 384 -40.78 14.96 -24.92
CA THR A 384 -40.34 15.12 -26.32
C THR A 384 -38.88 14.72 -26.41
N ALA A 385 -38.68 13.41 -26.44
CA ALA A 385 -37.47 12.87 -27.05
C ALA A 385 -37.49 13.32 -28.52
N ALA A 386 -36.64 14.27 -28.87
CA ALA A 386 -36.25 14.50 -30.26
C ALA A 386 -35.45 13.26 -30.70
N ALA A 387 -36.18 12.23 -31.15
CA ALA A 387 -35.60 11.07 -31.78
C ALA A 387 -34.99 11.54 -33.12
N ASN A 388 -33.66 11.43 -33.21
CA ASN A 388 -32.94 11.57 -34.47
C ASN A 388 -33.48 10.52 -35.47
N PRO A 389 -34.03 10.91 -36.63
CA PRO A 389 -34.65 9.98 -37.57
C PRO A 389 -33.65 9.07 -38.30
N ALA A 390 -32.34 9.20 -38.04
CA ALA A 390 -31.30 8.37 -38.68
C ALA A 390 -31.22 6.92 -38.14
N ALA A 391 -32.01 6.53 -37.15
CA ALA A 391 -32.01 5.18 -36.59
C ALA A 391 -33.29 4.40 -36.91
N ARG A 392 -33.58 4.19 -38.20
CA ARG A 392 -34.51 3.14 -38.64
C ARG A 392 -33.86 2.29 -39.74
N ALA A 393 -33.58 1.05 -39.33
CA ALA A 393 -33.14 -0.16 -40.03
C ALA A 393 -33.13 -0.19 -41.58
N LEU A 394 -32.04 -0.74 -42.13
CA LEU A 394 -32.08 -1.90 -43.02
C LEU A 394 -30.71 -2.62 -43.03
N ALA A 395 -30.79 -3.95 -43.06
CA ALA A 395 -29.67 -4.89 -42.96
C ALA A 395 -29.10 -5.24 -44.36
N PRO A 396 -28.22 -6.27 -44.46
CA PRO A 396 -26.94 -6.23 -45.17
C PRO A 396 -27.06 -6.39 -46.68
N ASP A 397 -26.22 -5.69 -47.45
CA ASP A 397 -25.57 -6.21 -48.67
C ASP A 397 -24.55 -5.19 -49.22
N CYS A 398 -23.37 -5.70 -49.56
CA CYS A 398 -22.23 -4.96 -50.14
C CYS A 398 -22.47 -4.75 -51.65
N PRO A 399 -21.92 -3.70 -52.31
CA PRO A 399 -20.53 -3.82 -52.73
C PRO A 399 -19.70 -2.52 -52.68
N VAL A 400 -18.39 -2.73 -52.68
CA VAL A 400 -17.30 -1.77 -52.74
C VAL A 400 -17.46 -0.77 -53.91
N PHE A 401 -17.38 0.53 -53.64
CA PHE A 401 -16.96 1.53 -54.61
C PHE A 401 -16.08 2.61 -53.97
N ALA A 402 -14.96 2.86 -54.65
CA ALA A 402 -13.95 3.85 -54.32
C ALA A 402 -14.41 5.28 -54.67
N GLY A 403 -14.07 6.24 -53.81
CA GLY A 403 -14.23 7.67 -54.08
C GLY A 403 -13.98 8.49 -52.82
N GLN A 404 -12.88 9.24 -52.79
CA GLN A 404 -12.62 10.22 -51.73
C GLN A 404 -13.52 11.44 -51.92
N PRO A 405 -14.18 11.98 -50.87
CA PRO A 405 -14.80 13.29 -50.93
C PRO A 405 -13.77 14.38 -50.56
N GLU A 406 -13.60 15.35 -51.45
CA GLU A 406 -12.92 16.63 -51.16
C GLU A 406 -13.69 17.42 -50.08
N PRO A 407 -13.00 18.19 -49.21
CA PRO A 407 -13.67 19.05 -48.25
C PRO A 407 -14.15 20.37 -48.90
N PRO A 408 -15.33 20.89 -48.52
CA PRO A 408 -15.80 22.18 -49.00
C PRO A 408 -14.96 23.32 -48.41
N THR A 409 -14.54 24.23 -49.30
CA THR A 409 -13.96 25.52 -48.96
C THR A 409 -15.08 26.47 -48.49
N ASN A 410 -14.96 27.00 -47.28
CA ASN A 410 -15.59 28.27 -46.95
C ASN A 410 -14.71 29.05 -45.95
N PRO A 411 -14.23 30.26 -46.31
CA PRO A 411 -13.35 31.05 -45.47
C PRO A 411 -14.20 31.94 -44.55
N ASN A 412 -13.95 31.80 -43.24
CA ASN A 412 -14.10 32.80 -42.18
C ASN A 412 -14.66 32.12 -40.93
N LEU A 413 -13.77 31.80 -39.99
CA LEU A 413 -13.92 32.08 -38.56
C LEU A 413 -12.68 31.58 -37.78
N THR A 414 -12.03 32.55 -37.12
CA THR A 414 -11.08 32.44 -35.99
C THR A 414 -9.66 31.89 -36.27
N GLU A 415 -8.72 32.83 -36.33
CA GLU A 415 -7.27 32.61 -36.15
C GLU A 415 -7.00 32.00 -34.76
N SER A 416 -6.46 30.79 -34.76
CA SER A 416 -5.80 30.19 -33.61
C SER A 416 -4.30 30.34 -33.79
N HIS A 417 -3.62 30.95 -32.82
CA HIS A 417 -2.17 30.80 -32.70
C HIS A 417 -1.86 29.39 -32.21
N ALA A 418 -1.80 28.44 -33.16
CA ALA A 418 -1.21 27.14 -32.95
C ALA A 418 -0.31 26.81 -34.14
N ILE A 419 1.00 26.90 -33.95
CA ILE A 419 1.98 26.37 -34.90
C ILE A 419 1.84 24.84 -34.88
N ALA A 420 1.53 24.26 -36.04
CA ALA A 420 1.43 22.82 -36.23
C ALA A 420 2.76 22.15 -35.85
N CYS A 421 2.72 21.27 -34.85
CA CYS A 421 3.84 20.45 -34.46
C CYS A 421 3.80 19.17 -35.31
N ASN A 422 4.78 18.99 -36.20
CA ASN A 422 4.93 17.75 -36.97
C ASN A 422 5.17 16.58 -35.99
N SER A 423 4.25 15.62 -35.97
CA SER A 423 4.37 14.38 -35.22
C SER A 423 5.50 13.51 -35.78
N LEU A 424 6.62 13.42 -35.06
CA LEU A 424 7.75 12.52 -35.35
C LEU A 424 7.47 11.08 -34.86
N PHE A 425 6.35 10.48 -35.25
CA PHE A 425 6.01 9.13 -34.78
C PHE A 425 6.65 7.98 -35.56
N ASP A 426 7.31 8.22 -36.70
CA ASP A 426 7.87 7.14 -37.56
C ASP A 426 9.35 7.30 -37.97
N LYS A 427 10.19 7.96 -37.16
CA LYS A 427 11.66 7.92 -37.37
C LYS A 427 12.36 7.32 -36.16
N GLY A 428 12.93 6.13 -36.33
CA GLY A 428 13.74 5.45 -35.32
C GLY A 428 14.92 6.31 -34.87
N LEU A 429 15.13 6.39 -33.55
CA LEU A 429 16.25 7.11 -32.95
C LEU A 429 17.59 6.48 -33.38
N GLY A 430 18.51 7.30 -33.88
CA GLY A 430 19.90 6.91 -34.07
C GLY A 430 20.64 6.69 -32.74
N PRO A 431 21.84 6.07 -32.76
CA PRO A 431 22.54 5.58 -31.57
C PRO A 431 23.12 6.66 -30.64
N VAL A 432 22.82 7.94 -30.87
CA VAL A 432 23.28 9.06 -30.06
C VAL A 432 22.05 9.73 -29.45
N GLY A 433 21.90 9.61 -28.12
CA GLY A 433 20.77 10.18 -27.39
C GLY A 433 20.74 11.71 -27.40
N PHE A 434 19.71 12.29 -26.79
CA PHE A 434 19.41 13.74 -26.80
C PHE A 434 20.37 14.64 -25.99
N GLU A 435 21.59 14.21 -25.71
CA GLU A 435 22.57 15.02 -24.98
C GLU A 435 23.49 15.79 -25.96
N PRO A 436 23.74 17.09 -25.74
CA PRO A 436 24.67 17.85 -26.55
C PRO A 436 26.10 17.35 -26.34
N THR A 437 26.75 16.92 -27.42
CA THR A 437 28.17 16.57 -27.43
C THR A 437 29.00 17.85 -27.35
N THR A 438 29.62 18.08 -26.21
CA THR A 438 30.59 19.16 -26.03
C THR A 438 31.86 18.84 -26.81
N ARG A 439 32.12 19.59 -27.89
CA ARG A 439 33.44 19.64 -28.52
C ARG A 439 34.36 20.45 -27.60
N ARG A 440 35.43 19.81 -27.12
CA ARG A 440 36.56 20.47 -26.47
C ARG A 440 37.24 21.41 -27.46
N LEU A 441 37.52 22.63 -27.03
CA LEU A 441 38.60 23.47 -27.55
C LEU A 441 39.93 22.97 -27.01
#